data_AF-A0A432ZZ14-F1
#
_entry.id   AF-A0A432ZZ14-F1
#
_cell.length_a   1.000
_cell.length_b   1.000
_cell.length_c   1.000
_cell.angle_alpha   90.00
_cell.angle_beta   90.00
_cell.angle_gamma   90.00
#
_symmetry.space_group_name_H-M   'P 1'
#
loop_
_entity.id
_entity.type
_entity.pdbx_description
1 polymer ?
#
loop_
_entity_poly.entity_id
_entity_poly.type
_entity_poly.pdbx_seq_one_letter_code
_entity_poly.pdbx_strand_id
1 'polypeptide(L)'
;MVCCNVGRDLIRALHDVANIHQFKEFWNDLLHRPRILSPHFQGIEAVLNTPTPKEYLQSRLTIQMESKILHILTKLKTGAHQHNLSWFQQRYLSTPESGPFLCDLLRYMISGWWPDNAILQSEIVTRYVVIGALIRAVKNPVHAANVKLALIYDWLFFKDADNIMFIEPAMLLMERSVERYPYITTILMEFLRFAIDDYYHPMREKIAQCVANGMKEMIRVGVIRSLQYIYKAPMIDDTTRVYMHDMFSESLNFEGAALPGTSAALAFSALSSASTPESTYERPAKPYGVPDDVDEFADPREDSSQEEGELDVMQENDGNGEAVVGGVWDAAMDGEFEEGDDVDAYLYGDGGG
;
A
#
# COMPACT_ATOMS: atom_id res chain seq x y z
N MET A 1 -8.98 7.69 -28.30
CA MET A 1 -7.51 7.61 -28.24
C MET A 1 -6.89 8.53 -27.20
N VAL A 2 -7.35 9.79 -27.02
CA VAL A 2 -6.74 10.75 -26.07
C VAL A 2 -6.61 10.18 -24.65
N CYS A 3 -7.65 9.53 -24.11
CA CYS A 3 -7.59 8.95 -22.77
C CYS A 3 -6.54 7.85 -22.61
N CYS A 4 -6.17 7.14 -23.68
CA CYS A 4 -5.13 6.11 -23.64
C CYS A 4 -3.75 6.68 -23.25
N ASN A 5 -3.54 7.99 -23.38
CA ASN A 5 -2.32 8.67 -22.95
C ASN A 5 -2.12 8.63 -21.41
N VAL A 6 -3.19 8.36 -20.65
CA VAL A 6 -3.09 8.10 -19.21
C VAL A 6 -2.28 6.83 -18.94
N GLY A 7 -2.29 5.83 -19.84
CA GLY A 7 -1.59 4.57 -19.63
C GLY A 7 -2.33 3.62 -18.69
N ARG A 8 -1.59 2.68 -18.10
CA ARG A 8 -2.13 1.54 -17.34
C ARG A 8 -3.06 1.93 -16.20
N ASP A 9 -2.81 3.03 -15.48
CA ASP A 9 -3.68 3.47 -14.38
C ASP A 9 -5.08 3.89 -14.85
N LEU A 10 -5.29 4.15 -16.16
CA LEU A 10 -6.64 4.27 -16.72
C LEU A 10 -7.44 2.98 -16.52
N ILE A 11 -6.83 1.82 -16.77
CA ILE A 11 -7.50 0.52 -16.67
C ILE A 11 -7.80 0.21 -15.20
N ARG A 12 -6.87 0.53 -14.29
CA ARG A 12 -7.10 0.46 -12.84
C ARG A 12 -8.30 1.30 -12.43
N ALA A 13 -8.34 2.58 -12.79
CA ALA A 13 -9.44 3.48 -12.43
C ALA A 13 -10.79 3.07 -13.04
N LEU A 14 -10.79 2.54 -14.27
CA LEU A 14 -12.01 2.03 -14.90
C LEU A 14 -12.53 0.76 -14.23
N HIS A 15 -11.64 -0.07 -13.68
CA HIS A 15 -12.03 -1.26 -12.93
C HIS A 15 -12.83 -0.89 -11.66
N ASP A 16 -12.42 0.18 -10.96
CA ASP A 16 -13.11 0.66 -9.76
C ASP A 16 -14.57 1.09 -10.01
N VAL A 17 -14.90 1.47 -11.26
CA VAL A 17 -16.24 1.91 -11.66
C VAL A 17 -16.97 0.90 -12.55
N ALA A 18 -16.41 -0.28 -12.80
CA ALA A 18 -16.94 -1.25 -13.77
C ALA A 18 -18.36 -1.74 -13.45
N ASN A 19 -18.77 -1.68 -12.18
CA ASN A 19 -20.11 -2.08 -11.73
C ASN A 19 -21.19 -1.00 -11.95
N ILE A 20 -20.81 0.24 -12.28
CA ILE A 20 -21.76 1.29 -12.65
C ILE A 20 -22.34 0.95 -14.03
N HIS A 21 -23.68 1.02 -14.17
CA HIS A 21 -24.38 0.55 -15.37
C HIS A 21 -23.79 1.08 -16.69
N GLN A 22 -23.50 2.38 -16.76
CA GLN A 22 -22.89 3.03 -17.92
C GLN A 22 -21.49 2.50 -18.23
N PHE A 23 -20.73 2.12 -17.20
CA PHE A 23 -19.38 1.57 -17.35
C PHE A 23 -19.38 0.07 -17.67
N LYS A 24 -20.42 -0.68 -17.30
CA LYS A 24 -20.52 -2.11 -17.61
C LYS A 24 -20.56 -2.38 -19.11
N GLU A 25 -21.37 -1.62 -19.84
CA GLU A 25 -21.43 -1.71 -21.31
C GLU A 25 -20.10 -1.27 -21.94
N PHE A 26 -19.56 -0.14 -21.46
CA PHE A 26 -18.27 0.36 -21.91
C PHE A 26 -17.14 -0.66 -21.67
N TRP A 27 -17.11 -1.33 -20.53
CA TRP A 27 -16.12 -2.35 -20.17
C TRP A 27 -16.20 -3.57 -21.09
N ASN A 28 -17.43 -4.01 -21.42
CA ASN A 28 -17.65 -5.07 -22.39
C ASN A 28 -17.12 -4.69 -23.78
N ASP A 29 -17.37 -3.45 -24.23
CA ASP A 29 -16.84 -2.94 -25.49
C ASP A 29 -15.32 -2.81 -25.47
N LEU A 30 -14.76 -2.35 -24.35
CA LEU A 30 -13.33 -2.21 -24.15
C LEU A 30 -12.60 -3.57 -24.29
N LEU A 31 -13.17 -4.63 -23.72
CA LEU A 31 -12.58 -5.98 -23.73
C LEU A 31 -12.84 -6.76 -25.01
N HIS A 32 -14.05 -6.68 -25.57
CA HIS A 32 -14.48 -7.59 -26.64
C HIS A 32 -14.65 -6.89 -28.00
N ARG A 33 -14.85 -5.56 -28.02
CA ARG A 33 -15.10 -4.79 -29.25
C ARG A 33 -14.35 -3.45 -29.27
N PRO A 34 -13.04 -3.42 -29.01
CA PRO A 34 -12.28 -2.17 -28.80
C PRO A 34 -12.39 -1.17 -29.97
N ARG A 35 -12.59 -1.68 -31.20
CA ARG A 35 -12.71 -0.85 -32.40
C ARG A 35 -13.99 0.02 -32.45
N ILE A 36 -15.02 -0.31 -31.67
CA ILE A 36 -16.22 0.54 -31.52
C ILE A 36 -15.87 1.83 -30.78
N LEU A 37 -14.95 1.77 -29.81
CA LEU A 37 -14.49 2.94 -29.05
C LEU A 37 -13.59 3.85 -29.90
N SER A 38 -12.80 3.26 -30.81
CA SER A 38 -11.99 3.98 -31.78
C SER A 38 -11.46 3.02 -32.85
N PRO A 39 -11.51 3.35 -34.15
CA PRO A 39 -10.98 2.49 -35.22
C PRO A 39 -9.50 2.10 -35.06
N HIS A 40 -8.72 2.93 -34.35
CA HIS A 40 -7.29 2.71 -34.10
C HIS A 40 -6.99 2.03 -32.76
N PHE A 41 -8.00 1.76 -31.94
CA PHE A 41 -7.81 1.11 -30.65
C PHE A 41 -7.73 -0.41 -30.85
N GLN A 42 -6.53 -0.96 -30.63
CA GLN A 42 -6.24 -2.38 -30.88
C GLN A 42 -6.64 -3.29 -29.71
N GLY A 43 -6.90 -2.73 -28.53
CA GLY A 43 -7.21 -3.49 -27.32
C GLY A 43 -6.58 -2.88 -26.08
N ILE A 44 -6.99 -3.36 -24.91
CA ILE A 44 -6.51 -2.87 -23.61
C ILE A 44 -5.03 -3.19 -23.37
N GLU A 45 -4.50 -4.20 -24.05
CA GLU A 45 -3.10 -4.61 -23.94
C GLU A 45 -2.17 -3.46 -24.27
N ALA A 46 -2.50 -2.64 -25.28
CA ALA A 46 -1.71 -1.46 -25.62
C ALA A 46 -1.65 -0.45 -24.46
N VAL A 47 -2.75 -0.27 -23.73
CA VAL A 47 -2.86 0.66 -22.59
C VAL A 47 -2.14 0.11 -21.37
N LEU A 48 -2.36 -1.17 -21.04
CA LEU A 48 -1.68 -1.84 -19.92
C LEU A 48 -0.15 -1.85 -20.09
N ASN A 49 0.32 -2.01 -21.32
CA ASN A 49 1.74 -1.94 -21.65
C ASN A 49 2.32 -0.51 -21.66
N THR A 50 1.52 0.52 -21.42
CA THR A 50 1.99 1.92 -21.37
C THR A 50 2.06 2.38 -19.91
N PRO A 51 3.26 2.66 -19.37
CA PRO A 51 3.39 3.25 -18.04
C PRO A 51 2.62 4.57 -17.96
N THR A 52 2.02 4.84 -16.80
CA THR A 52 1.29 6.07 -16.54
C THR A 52 2.27 7.22 -16.36
N PRO A 53 2.19 8.32 -17.14
CA PRO A 53 2.98 9.52 -16.89
C PRO A 53 2.72 10.08 -15.48
N LYS A 54 3.79 10.52 -14.79
CA LYS A 54 3.73 10.95 -13.39
C LYS A 54 2.74 12.08 -13.15
N GLU A 55 2.51 12.93 -14.15
CA GLU A 55 1.62 14.08 -14.07
C GLU A 55 0.18 13.64 -13.82
N TYR A 56 -0.24 12.48 -14.37
CA TYR A 56 -1.55 11.92 -14.08
C TYR A 56 -1.65 11.41 -12.64
N LEU A 57 -0.59 10.80 -12.10
CA LEU A 57 -0.54 10.33 -10.71
C LEU A 57 -0.52 11.49 -9.71
N GLN A 58 0.25 12.53 -10.01
CA GLN A 58 0.29 13.78 -9.26
C GLN A 58 -1.08 14.46 -9.21
N SER A 59 -1.81 14.48 -10.33
CA SER A 59 -3.14 15.11 -10.40
C SER A 59 -4.21 14.44 -9.52
N ARG A 60 -3.93 13.25 -8.98
CA ARG A 60 -4.82 12.54 -8.05
C ARG A 60 -4.68 12.99 -6.60
N LEU A 61 -3.64 13.75 -6.29
CA LEU A 61 -3.42 14.31 -4.96
C LEU A 61 -3.78 15.79 -4.93
N THR A 62 -4.29 16.23 -3.78
CA THR A 62 -4.33 17.67 -3.49
C THR A 62 -2.90 18.17 -3.27
N ILE A 63 -2.67 19.46 -3.54
CA ILE A 63 -1.36 20.10 -3.31
C ILE A 63 -0.90 19.90 -1.85
N GLN A 64 -1.82 19.94 -0.90
CA GLN A 64 -1.51 19.73 0.52
C GLN A 64 -1.07 18.30 0.80
N MET A 65 -1.75 17.28 0.24
CA MET A 65 -1.35 15.88 0.39
C MET A 65 0.05 15.65 -0.20
N GLU A 66 0.31 16.13 -1.41
CA GLU A 66 1.61 16.03 -2.07
C GLU A 66 2.72 16.69 -1.24
N SER A 67 2.51 17.93 -0.79
CA SER A 67 3.48 18.67 0.03
C SER A 67 3.79 17.95 1.34
N LYS A 68 2.76 17.47 2.05
CA LYS A 68 2.92 16.78 3.33
C LYS A 68 3.64 15.43 3.17
N ILE A 69 3.27 14.61 2.18
CA ILE A 69 3.96 13.33 1.95
C ILE A 69 5.40 13.54 1.46
N LEU A 70 5.66 14.55 0.63
CA LEU A 70 7.02 14.89 0.21
C LEU A 70 7.86 15.43 1.36
N HIS A 71 7.28 16.18 2.30
CA HIS A 71 8.00 16.60 3.50
C HIS A 71 8.49 15.38 4.28
N ILE A 72 7.62 14.39 4.51
CA ILE A 72 8.02 13.12 5.13
C ILE A 72 9.17 12.46 4.33
N LEU A 73 8.99 12.29 3.02
CA LEU A 73 9.90 11.51 2.17
C LEU A 73 11.19 12.24 1.75
N THR A 74 11.34 13.53 2.05
CA THR A 74 12.51 14.32 1.65
C THR A 74 13.20 15.06 2.79
N LYS A 75 12.54 15.21 3.95
CA LYS A 75 13.05 16.00 5.09
C LYS A 75 13.16 15.22 6.39
N LEU A 76 12.32 14.20 6.61
CA LEU A 76 12.27 13.49 7.88
C LEU A 76 13.14 12.25 7.88
N LYS A 77 13.92 12.09 8.95
CA LYS A 77 14.77 10.91 9.16
C LYS A 77 13.92 9.69 9.53
N THR A 78 14.47 8.51 9.29
CA THR A 78 13.93 7.26 9.83
C THR A 78 13.81 7.39 11.36
N GLY A 79 12.65 7.05 11.92
CA GLY A 79 12.36 7.18 13.35
C GLY A 79 11.77 8.53 13.79
N ALA A 80 11.82 9.57 12.96
CA ALA A 80 11.26 10.90 13.26
C ALA A 80 10.00 11.25 12.45
N HIS A 81 9.54 10.37 11.56
CA HIS A 81 8.42 10.64 10.65
C HIS A 81 7.04 10.24 11.21
N GLN A 82 7.00 9.47 12.28
CA GLN A 82 5.80 8.77 12.76
C GLN A 82 4.69 9.73 13.14
N HIS A 83 5.03 10.87 13.77
CA HIS A 83 4.04 11.86 14.16
C HIS A 83 3.40 12.54 12.96
N ASN A 84 4.22 13.01 12.01
CA ASN A 84 3.76 13.58 10.75
C ASN A 84 2.92 12.60 9.92
N LEU A 85 3.31 11.33 9.91
CA LEU A 85 2.53 10.30 9.23
C LEU A 85 1.20 10.04 9.92
N SER A 86 1.18 9.99 11.26
CA SER A 86 -0.06 9.85 12.04
C SER A 86 -1.03 11.00 11.77
N TRP A 87 -0.54 12.25 11.80
CA TRP A 87 -1.34 13.42 11.44
C TRP A 87 -1.87 13.36 10.00
N PHE A 88 -1.04 12.91 9.06
CA PHE A 88 -1.46 12.71 7.68
C PHE A 88 -2.60 11.68 7.59
N GLN A 89 -2.45 10.53 8.26
CA GLN A 89 -3.47 9.47 8.28
C GLN A 89 -4.77 9.96 8.92
N GLN A 90 -4.68 10.64 10.06
CA GLN A 90 -5.85 11.20 10.75
C GLN A 90 -6.58 12.22 9.87
N ARG A 91 -5.84 13.05 9.12
CA ARG A 91 -6.43 14.12 8.31
C ARG A 91 -7.07 13.63 7.01
N TYR A 92 -6.46 12.65 6.35
CA TYR A 92 -6.83 12.26 4.98
C TYR A 92 -7.35 10.82 4.86
N LEU A 93 -7.06 9.95 5.82
CA LEU A 93 -7.30 8.50 5.73
C LEU A 93 -8.10 7.93 6.91
N SER A 94 -8.75 8.78 7.70
CA SER A 94 -9.49 8.37 8.90
C SER A 94 -10.92 7.92 8.62
N THR A 95 -11.47 8.24 7.45
CA THR A 95 -12.85 7.87 7.10
C THR A 95 -12.89 6.52 6.38
N PRO A 96 -13.98 5.74 6.51
CA PRO A 96 -14.14 4.47 5.78
C PRO A 96 -14.02 4.63 4.26
N GLU A 97 -14.43 5.77 3.71
CA GLU A 97 -14.41 6.08 2.28
C GLU A 97 -13.01 6.42 1.75
N SER A 98 -11.98 6.40 2.61
CA SER A 98 -10.64 6.84 2.24
C SER A 98 -9.83 5.84 1.40
N GLY A 99 -10.32 4.61 1.22
CA GLY A 99 -9.64 3.53 0.51
C GLY A 99 -9.13 3.91 -0.89
N PRO A 100 -9.96 4.50 -1.77
CA PRO A 100 -9.51 4.97 -3.08
C PRO A 100 -8.40 6.03 -3.01
N PHE A 101 -8.44 6.93 -2.03
CA PHE A 101 -7.38 7.94 -1.85
C PHE A 101 -6.06 7.32 -1.41
N LEU A 102 -6.10 6.27 -0.59
CA LEU A 102 -4.90 5.52 -0.24
C LEU A 102 -4.28 4.86 -1.48
N CYS A 103 -5.09 4.28 -2.37
CA CYS A 103 -4.58 3.71 -3.62
C CYS A 103 -3.88 4.78 -4.48
N ASP A 104 -4.51 5.95 -4.66
CA ASP A 104 -3.93 7.05 -5.41
C ASP A 104 -2.63 7.59 -4.77
N LEU A 105 -2.58 7.67 -3.44
CA LEU A 105 -1.37 8.03 -2.67
C LEU A 105 -0.24 7.03 -2.88
N LEU A 106 -0.52 5.72 -2.83
CA LEU A 106 0.49 4.69 -3.07
C LEU A 106 1.01 4.74 -4.51
N ARG A 107 0.12 4.87 -5.50
CA ARG A 107 0.54 5.03 -6.91
C ARG A 107 1.42 6.25 -7.10
N TYR A 108 1.11 7.37 -6.44
CA TYR A 108 1.97 8.54 -6.42
C TYR A 108 3.35 8.24 -5.80
N MET A 109 3.40 7.63 -4.62
CA MET A 109 4.67 7.31 -3.94
C MET A 109 5.55 6.32 -4.73
N ILE A 110 4.94 5.45 -5.54
CA ILE A 110 5.66 4.43 -6.31
C ILE A 110 6.16 4.99 -7.65
N SER A 111 5.25 5.61 -8.42
CA SER A 111 5.49 5.98 -9.83
C SER A 111 5.24 7.45 -10.15
N GLY A 112 4.61 8.20 -9.25
CA GLY A 112 4.44 9.66 -9.36
C GLY A 112 5.64 10.46 -8.83
N TRP A 113 6.41 9.88 -7.91
CA TRP A 113 7.64 10.44 -7.37
C TRP A 113 8.61 9.34 -6.95
N TRP A 114 9.91 9.57 -7.16
CA TRP A 114 10.97 8.70 -6.65
C TRP A 114 12.18 9.52 -6.18
N PRO A 115 12.89 9.06 -5.15
CA PRO A 115 14.06 9.76 -4.61
C PRO A 115 15.24 9.73 -5.58
N ASP A 116 16.10 10.75 -5.52
CA ASP A 116 17.40 10.74 -6.17
C ASP A 116 18.46 10.02 -5.30
N ASN A 117 19.68 9.88 -5.83
CA ASN A 117 20.76 9.20 -5.12
C ASN A 117 21.17 9.91 -3.82
N ALA A 118 20.98 11.23 -3.72
CA ALA A 118 21.32 11.97 -2.52
C ALA A 118 20.36 11.61 -1.37
N ILE A 119 19.06 11.50 -1.67
CA ILE A 119 18.06 11.02 -0.71
C ILE A 119 18.30 9.54 -0.37
N LEU A 120 18.53 8.69 -1.37
CA LEU A 120 18.75 7.24 -1.16
C LEU A 120 19.96 6.92 -0.27
N GLN A 121 21.00 7.77 -0.29
CA GLN A 121 22.22 7.60 0.51
C GLN A 121 22.15 8.33 1.87
N SER A 122 21.02 8.98 2.18
CA SER A 122 20.82 9.73 3.41
C SER A 122 20.13 8.92 4.51
N GLU A 123 19.85 9.56 5.65
CA GLU A 123 19.08 8.99 6.77
C GLU A 123 17.56 9.24 6.65
N ILE A 124 17.12 9.87 5.55
CA ILE A 124 15.70 10.15 5.29
C ILE A 124 14.91 8.85 5.24
N VAL A 125 13.68 8.87 5.75
CA VAL A 125 12.80 7.70 5.75
C VAL A 125 12.55 7.21 4.32
N THR A 126 12.76 5.93 4.11
CA THR A 126 12.57 5.29 2.80
C THR A 126 11.09 5.07 2.49
N ARG A 127 10.74 5.11 1.20
CA ARG A 127 9.35 4.95 0.72
C ARG A 127 8.66 3.70 1.26
N TYR A 128 9.34 2.54 1.25
CA TYR A 128 8.75 1.28 1.69
C TYR A 128 8.31 1.31 3.17
N VAL A 129 8.99 2.09 4.02
CA VAL A 129 8.64 2.23 5.45
C VAL A 129 7.32 2.98 5.61
N VAL A 130 7.17 4.10 4.90
CA VAL A 130 5.93 4.90 4.91
C VAL A 130 4.78 4.10 4.31
N ILE A 131 5.01 3.42 3.19
CA ILE A 131 4.03 2.51 2.56
C ILE A 131 3.61 1.41 3.55
N GLY A 132 4.56 0.73 4.19
CA GLY A 132 4.28 -0.33 5.16
C GLY A 132 3.47 0.14 6.37
N ALA A 133 3.65 1.38 6.80
CA ALA A 133 2.82 1.97 7.86
C ALA A 133 1.40 2.31 7.37
N LEU A 134 1.24 2.78 6.14
CA LEU A 134 -0.07 3.09 5.56
C LEU A 134 -0.93 1.84 5.32
N ILE A 135 -0.36 0.77 4.78
CA ILE A 135 -1.15 -0.43 4.43
C ILE A 135 -1.63 -1.21 5.65
N ARG A 136 -0.87 -1.18 6.76
CA ARG A 136 -1.27 -1.82 8.03
C ARG A 136 -2.45 -1.15 8.70
N ALA A 137 -2.84 0.06 8.27
CA ALA A 137 -4.03 0.72 8.77
C ALA A 137 -5.31 0.30 8.02
N VAL A 138 -5.19 -0.52 6.97
CA VAL A 138 -6.31 -0.90 6.11
C VAL A 138 -7.04 -2.12 6.67
N LYS A 139 -8.27 -1.91 7.12
CA LYS A 139 -9.11 -2.96 7.71
C LYS A 139 -10.13 -3.55 6.74
N ASN A 140 -10.56 -2.76 5.74
CA ASN A 140 -11.58 -3.22 4.80
C ASN A 140 -10.92 -4.13 3.74
N PRO A 141 -11.42 -5.37 3.53
CA PRO A 141 -10.80 -6.33 2.62
C PRO A 141 -10.83 -5.91 1.15
N VAL A 142 -11.85 -5.15 0.72
CA VAL A 142 -11.90 -4.60 -0.64
C VAL A 142 -10.80 -3.55 -0.82
N HIS A 143 -10.61 -2.66 0.16
CA HIS A 143 -9.52 -1.69 0.14
C HIS A 143 -8.15 -2.37 0.21
N ALA A 144 -8.01 -3.42 1.01
CA ALA A 144 -6.78 -4.19 1.10
C ALA A 144 -6.42 -4.83 -0.25
N ALA A 145 -7.38 -5.45 -0.94
CA ALA A 145 -7.17 -5.97 -2.31
C ALA A 145 -6.72 -4.88 -3.29
N ASN A 146 -7.37 -3.71 -3.27
CA ASN A 146 -7.01 -2.58 -4.14
C ASN A 146 -5.62 -2.00 -3.83
N VAL A 147 -5.26 -1.93 -2.54
CA VAL A 147 -3.94 -1.48 -2.07
C VAL A 147 -2.85 -2.46 -2.50
N LYS A 148 -3.07 -3.77 -2.35
CA LYS A 148 -2.14 -4.80 -2.85
C LYS A 148 -1.94 -4.67 -4.35
N LEU A 149 -3.03 -4.52 -5.11
CA LEU A 149 -2.95 -4.29 -6.55
C LEU A 149 -2.16 -3.03 -6.88
N ALA A 150 -2.42 -1.91 -6.20
CA ALA A 150 -1.71 -0.65 -6.42
C ALA A 150 -0.19 -0.76 -6.17
N LEU A 151 0.21 -1.56 -5.17
CA LEU A 151 1.62 -1.84 -4.84
C LEU A 151 2.32 -2.65 -5.92
N ILE A 152 1.67 -3.69 -6.43
CA ILE A 152 2.28 -4.60 -7.41
C ILE A 152 1.99 -4.20 -8.87
N TYR A 153 1.22 -3.14 -9.11
CA TYR A 153 0.64 -2.89 -10.42
C TYR A 153 1.68 -2.77 -11.54
N ASP A 154 2.80 -2.11 -11.25
CA ASP A 154 3.88 -1.92 -12.21
C ASP A 154 4.70 -3.20 -12.45
N TRP A 155 4.65 -4.18 -11.54
CA TRP A 155 5.28 -5.49 -11.74
C TRP A 155 4.63 -6.26 -12.89
N LEU A 156 3.30 -6.20 -12.98
CA LEU A 156 2.52 -6.98 -13.96
C LEU A 156 2.88 -6.64 -15.41
N PHE A 157 3.44 -5.46 -15.64
CA PHE A 157 3.76 -4.93 -16.97
C PHE A 157 5.18 -4.37 -17.07
N PHE A 158 6.06 -4.75 -16.14
CA PHE A 158 7.44 -4.28 -16.09
C PHE A 158 8.22 -4.70 -17.34
N LYS A 159 9.06 -3.79 -17.84
CA LYS A 159 9.97 -4.02 -18.97
C LYS A 159 11.37 -3.54 -18.62
N ASP A 160 12.37 -4.06 -19.32
CA ASP A 160 13.78 -3.72 -19.08
C ASP A 160 14.12 -2.22 -19.22
N ALA A 161 13.29 -1.47 -19.96
CA ALA A 161 13.44 -0.02 -20.12
C ALA A 161 12.68 0.81 -19.06
N ASP A 162 11.84 0.17 -18.25
CA ASP A 162 11.08 0.86 -17.20
C ASP A 162 12.00 1.22 -16.02
N ASN A 163 11.63 2.26 -15.29
CA ASN A 163 12.37 2.68 -14.11
C ASN A 163 12.21 1.64 -12.99
N ILE A 164 13.32 1.08 -12.50
CA ILE A 164 13.33 0.11 -11.39
C ILE A 164 12.60 0.62 -10.13
N MET A 165 12.58 1.94 -9.93
CA MET A 165 11.92 2.61 -8.82
C MET A 165 10.39 2.40 -8.79
N PHE A 166 9.78 1.92 -9.87
CA PHE A 166 8.35 1.58 -9.94
C PHE A 166 8.02 0.24 -9.28
N ILE A 167 9.00 -0.66 -9.14
CA ILE A 167 8.79 -1.98 -8.54
C ILE A 167 9.57 -2.18 -7.24
N GLU A 168 10.64 -1.39 -7.03
CA GLU A 168 11.49 -1.36 -5.84
C GLU A 168 10.73 -1.30 -4.49
N PRO A 169 9.75 -0.41 -4.28
CA PRO A 169 9.14 -0.24 -2.95
C PRO A 169 8.44 -1.50 -2.43
N ALA A 170 7.74 -2.23 -3.30
CA ALA A 170 7.03 -3.45 -2.92
C ALA A 170 8.02 -4.58 -2.55
N MET A 171 9.13 -4.71 -3.28
CA MET A 171 10.15 -5.71 -2.95
C MET A 171 10.88 -5.39 -1.66
N LEU A 172 11.29 -4.13 -1.45
CA LEU A 172 11.92 -3.75 -0.19
C LEU A 172 10.96 -3.91 0.98
N LEU A 173 9.67 -3.60 0.80
CA LEU A 173 8.67 -3.88 1.82
C LEU A 173 8.63 -5.38 2.18
N MET A 174 8.58 -6.27 1.17
CA MET A 174 8.59 -7.72 1.38
C MET A 174 9.89 -8.24 1.99
N GLU A 175 11.06 -7.81 1.49
CA GLU A 175 12.37 -8.23 2.01
C GLU A 175 12.55 -7.78 3.47
N ARG A 176 12.20 -6.53 3.77
CA ARG A 176 12.45 -5.93 5.09
C ARG A 176 11.41 -6.27 6.14
N SER A 177 10.25 -6.78 5.72
CA SER A 177 9.21 -7.24 6.65
C SER A 177 9.43 -8.70 7.08
N VAL A 178 10.25 -9.48 6.38
CA VAL A 178 10.30 -10.94 6.55
C VAL A 178 10.63 -11.39 7.98
N GLU A 179 11.43 -10.63 8.73
CA GLU A 179 11.78 -10.98 10.11
C GLU A 179 10.72 -10.54 11.12
N ARG A 180 10.19 -9.32 10.97
CA ARG A 180 9.34 -8.69 11.99
C ARG A 180 7.85 -8.82 11.71
N TYR A 181 7.47 -8.70 10.44
CA TYR A 181 6.09 -8.72 9.94
C TYR A 181 5.99 -9.70 8.74
N PRO A 182 6.31 -10.99 8.93
CA PRO A 182 6.37 -11.97 7.84
C PRO A 182 5.06 -12.11 7.05
N TYR A 183 3.91 -11.86 7.69
CA TYR A 183 2.60 -11.88 7.06
C TYR A 183 2.49 -10.88 5.88
N ILE A 184 3.16 -9.72 5.95
CA ILE A 184 3.19 -8.74 4.85
C ILE A 184 3.86 -9.37 3.63
N THR A 185 4.98 -10.05 3.85
CA THR A 185 5.74 -10.73 2.80
C THR A 185 4.91 -11.85 2.17
N THR A 186 4.28 -12.70 3.00
CA THR A 186 3.37 -13.77 2.55
C THR A 186 2.23 -13.22 1.71
N ILE A 187 1.41 -12.31 2.27
CA ILE A 187 0.22 -11.78 1.59
C ILE A 187 0.55 -11.11 0.26
N LEU A 188 1.65 -10.34 0.20
CA LEU A 188 2.05 -9.68 -1.06
C LEU A 188 2.58 -10.69 -2.10
N MET A 189 3.31 -11.72 -1.67
CA MET A 189 3.81 -12.76 -2.56
C MET A 189 2.66 -13.62 -3.13
N GLU A 190 1.71 -14.00 -2.28
CA GLU A 190 0.48 -14.70 -2.68
C GLU A 190 -0.37 -13.85 -3.62
N PHE A 191 -0.55 -12.56 -3.31
CA PHE A 191 -1.31 -11.66 -4.17
C PHE A 191 -0.64 -11.43 -5.52
N LEU A 192 0.69 -11.34 -5.56
CA LEU A 192 1.45 -11.28 -6.81
C LEU A 192 1.23 -12.54 -7.65
N ARG A 193 1.27 -13.71 -7.03
CA ARG A 193 0.98 -14.97 -7.72
C ARG A 193 -0.44 -15.01 -8.27
N PHE A 194 -1.42 -14.65 -7.46
CA PHE A 194 -2.82 -14.56 -7.87
C PHE A 194 -3.00 -13.59 -9.04
N ALA A 195 -2.40 -12.40 -8.98
CA ALA A 195 -2.49 -11.40 -10.03
C ALA A 195 -1.88 -11.87 -11.36
N ILE A 196 -0.83 -12.69 -11.34
CA ILE A 196 -0.30 -13.31 -12.57
C ILE A 196 -1.36 -14.18 -13.25
N ASP A 197 -2.06 -15.00 -12.47
CA ASP A 197 -3.02 -15.98 -12.99
C ASP A 197 -4.35 -15.33 -13.42
N ASP A 198 -4.83 -14.33 -12.67
CA ASP A 198 -6.20 -13.82 -12.78
C ASP A 198 -6.35 -12.36 -13.23
N TYR A 199 -5.30 -11.53 -13.28
CA TYR A 199 -5.47 -10.10 -13.62
C TYR A 199 -6.06 -9.89 -15.03
N TYR A 200 -5.49 -10.54 -16.03
CA TYR A 200 -6.01 -10.53 -17.40
C TYR A 200 -5.55 -11.77 -18.16
N HIS A 201 -6.43 -12.79 -18.23
CA HIS A 201 -6.08 -14.10 -18.79
C HIS A 201 -5.41 -14.08 -20.18
N PRO A 202 -5.83 -13.25 -21.16
CA PRO A 202 -5.15 -13.19 -22.46
C PRO A 202 -3.68 -12.73 -22.39
N MET A 203 -3.27 -12.06 -21.31
CA MET A 203 -1.88 -11.64 -21.08
C MET A 203 -1.19 -12.45 -19.97
N ARG A 204 -1.79 -13.51 -19.41
CA ARG A 204 -1.25 -14.27 -18.28
C ARG A 204 0.23 -14.64 -18.43
N GLU A 205 0.61 -15.24 -19.56
CA GLU A 205 2.02 -15.63 -19.83
C GLU A 205 2.95 -14.42 -19.89
N LYS A 206 2.48 -13.32 -20.49
CA LYS A 206 3.25 -12.08 -20.60
C LYS A 206 3.43 -11.43 -19.22
N ILE A 207 2.39 -11.42 -18.39
CA ILE A 207 2.44 -10.90 -17.02
C ILE A 207 3.44 -11.73 -16.19
N ALA A 208 3.40 -13.06 -16.28
CA ALA A 208 4.37 -13.94 -15.62
C ALA A 208 5.81 -13.59 -16.03
N GLN A 209 6.06 -13.38 -17.33
CA GLN A 209 7.37 -12.98 -17.84
C GLN A 209 7.80 -11.59 -17.33
N CYS A 210 6.90 -10.61 -17.29
CA CYS A 210 7.16 -9.28 -16.75
C CYS A 210 7.58 -9.35 -15.28
N VAL A 211 6.85 -10.12 -14.47
CA VAL A 211 7.15 -10.32 -13.04
C VAL A 211 8.51 -11.01 -12.85
N ALA A 212 8.79 -12.08 -13.60
CA ALA A 212 10.07 -12.77 -13.55
C ALA A 212 11.24 -11.87 -13.98
N ASN A 213 11.07 -11.07 -15.03
CA ASN A 213 12.08 -10.11 -15.49
C ASN A 213 12.31 -8.99 -14.47
N GLY A 214 11.24 -8.47 -13.86
CA GLY A 214 11.34 -7.49 -12.77
C GLY A 214 12.20 -8.00 -11.63
N MET A 215 12.01 -9.26 -11.22
CA MET A 215 12.85 -9.88 -10.19
C MET A 215 14.31 -10.01 -10.59
N LYS A 216 14.59 -10.46 -11.83
CA LYS A 216 15.97 -10.53 -12.33
C LYS A 216 16.65 -9.16 -12.30
N GLU A 217 15.92 -8.13 -12.72
CA GLU A 217 16.42 -6.76 -12.74
C GLU A 217 16.71 -6.23 -11.32
N MET A 218 15.82 -6.50 -10.36
CA MET A 218 16.00 -6.12 -8.95
C MET A 218 17.29 -6.67 -8.34
N ILE A 219 17.62 -7.93 -8.66
CA ILE A 219 18.87 -8.54 -8.23
C ILE A 219 20.05 -7.99 -9.02
N ARG A 220 19.90 -7.82 -10.35
CA ARG A 220 20.95 -7.30 -11.24
C ARG A 220 21.44 -5.92 -10.82
N VAL A 221 20.52 -5.01 -10.48
CA VAL A 221 20.87 -3.65 -10.04
C VAL A 221 21.10 -3.53 -8.53
N GLY A 222 20.95 -4.64 -7.78
CA GLY A 222 21.28 -4.70 -6.36
C GLY A 222 20.26 -4.01 -5.44
N VAL A 223 18.99 -3.90 -5.83
CA VAL A 223 17.90 -3.48 -4.91
C VAL A 223 17.79 -4.50 -3.77
N ILE A 224 17.77 -5.78 -4.12
CA ILE A 224 17.95 -6.90 -3.19
C ILE A 224 19.18 -7.71 -3.60
N ARG A 225 19.86 -8.33 -2.62
CA ARG A 225 21.05 -9.15 -2.91
C ARG A 225 20.70 -10.53 -3.46
N SER A 226 19.67 -11.14 -2.90
CA SER A 226 19.21 -12.47 -3.29
C SER A 226 17.81 -12.72 -2.74
N LEU A 227 16.99 -13.44 -3.49
CA LEU A 227 15.72 -13.97 -2.99
C LEU A 227 15.89 -15.02 -1.90
N GLN A 228 17.08 -15.62 -1.76
CA GLN A 228 17.35 -16.66 -0.76
C GLN A 228 17.08 -16.19 0.67
N TYR A 229 17.23 -14.90 0.96
CA TYR A 229 16.95 -14.34 2.28
C TYR A 229 15.47 -14.51 2.67
N ILE A 230 14.55 -14.16 1.75
CA ILE A 230 13.12 -14.38 1.96
C ILE A 230 12.81 -15.87 1.87
N TYR A 231 13.30 -16.53 0.82
CA TYR A 231 12.98 -17.92 0.54
C TYR A 231 13.37 -18.85 1.68
N LYS A 232 14.46 -18.61 2.42
CA LYS A 232 14.91 -19.45 3.54
C LYS A 232 14.43 -18.97 4.91
N ALA A 233 13.75 -17.82 5.00
CA ALA A 233 13.31 -17.29 6.29
C ALA A 233 12.33 -18.26 6.98
N PRO A 234 12.56 -18.66 8.24
CA PRO A 234 11.78 -19.70 8.90
C PRO A 234 10.31 -19.34 9.09
N MET A 235 9.99 -18.04 9.09
CA MET A 235 8.62 -17.53 9.23
C MET A 235 7.80 -17.59 7.93
N ILE A 236 8.44 -17.90 6.80
CA ILE A 236 7.76 -18.04 5.50
C ILE A 236 7.34 -19.50 5.33
N ASP A 237 6.04 -19.68 5.14
CA ASP A 237 5.37 -20.97 5.00
C ASP A 237 5.65 -21.65 3.65
N ASP A 238 5.35 -22.95 3.57
CA ASP A 238 5.63 -23.77 2.39
C ASP A 238 4.81 -23.35 1.16
N THR A 239 3.58 -22.86 1.34
CA THR A 239 2.74 -22.39 0.22
C THR A 239 3.37 -21.17 -0.43
N THR A 240 3.79 -20.19 0.38
CA THR A 240 4.52 -19.02 -0.11
C THR A 240 5.81 -19.42 -0.82
N ARG A 241 6.55 -20.41 -0.32
CA ARG A 241 7.77 -20.93 -0.98
C ARG A 241 7.47 -21.54 -2.35
N VAL A 242 6.39 -22.31 -2.47
CA VAL A 242 5.95 -22.88 -3.76
C VAL A 242 5.65 -21.75 -4.75
N TYR A 243 4.90 -20.72 -4.33
CA TYR A 243 4.62 -19.58 -5.21
C TYR A 243 5.88 -18.82 -5.63
N MET A 244 6.81 -18.59 -4.71
CA MET A 244 8.11 -17.99 -5.02
C MET A 244 8.89 -18.84 -6.03
N HIS A 245 8.92 -20.16 -5.86
CA HIS A 245 9.60 -21.05 -6.76
C HIS A 245 8.97 -21.02 -8.17
N ASP A 246 7.65 -21.06 -8.25
CA ASP A 246 6.97 -21.03 -9.54
C ASP A 246 7.17 -19.71 -10.29
N MET A 247 7.16 -18.57 -9.58
CA MET A 247 7.35 -17.26 -10.19
C MET A 247 8.82 -16.95 -10.52
N PHE A 248 9.75 -17.43 -9.68
CA PHE A 248 11.13 -16.91 -9.65
C PHE A 248 12.21 -17.99 -9.64
N SER A 249 11.93 -19.23 -10.04
CA SER A 249 12.90 -20.35 -10.05
C SER A 249 14.28 -19.98 -10.63
N GLU A 250 14.32 -19.24 -11.73
CA GLU A 250 15.57 -18.77 -12.36
C GLU A 250 16.34 -17.75 -11.50
N SER A 251 15.62 -16.92 -10.76
CA SER A 251 16.17 -15.85 -9.92
C SER A 251 16.51 -16.32 -8.51
N LEU A 252 15.94 -17.44 -8.03
CA LEU A 252 16.19 -17.97 -6.69
C LEU A 252 17.68 -18.26 -6.46
N ASN A 253 18.38 -18.76 -7.47
CA ASN A 253 19.79 -19.12 -7.36
C ASN A 253 20.74 -18.00 -7.84
N PHE A 254 20.21 -16.83 -8.17
CA PHE A 254 21.01 -15.70 -8.61
C PHE A 254 21.43 -14.84 -7.40
N GLU A 255 22.70 -14.47 -7.37
CA GLU A 255 23.24 -13.50 -6.42
C GLU A 255 23.58 -12.21 -7.18
N GLY A 256 23.03 -11.09 -6.69
CA GLY A 256 23.34 -9.76 -7.21
C GLY A 256 24.75 -9.33 -6.83
N ALA A 257 25.37 -8.50 -7.66
CA ALA A 257 26.64 -7.88 -7.29
C ALA A 257 26.44 -7.02 -6.04
N ALA A 258 27.26 -7.23 -5.00
CA ALA A 258 27.27 -6.36 -3.84
C ALA A 258 27.66 -4.94 -4.28
N LEU A 259 26.69 -4.02 -4.38
CA LEU A 259 27.01 -2.62 -4.57
C LEU A 259 27.77 -2.12 -3.33
N PRO A 260 28.98 -1.55 -3.48
CA PRO A 260 29.66 -0.92 -2.36
C PRO A 260 28.87 0.31 -1.94
N GLY A 261 28.24 0.26 -0.77
CA GLY A 261 27.66 1.43 -0.13
C GLY A 261 26.16 1.66 -0.29
N THR A 262 25.33 0.64 -0.57
CA THR A 262 23.88 0.78 -0.29
C THR A 262 23.69 0.93 1.22
N SER A 263 23.56 2.18 1.69
CA SER A 263 23.30 2.57 3.08
C SER A 263 22.12 1.83 3.72
N ALA A 264 21.21 1.26 2.91
CA ALA A 264 20.15 0.35 3.38
C ALA A 264 20.66 -0.89 4.13
N ALA A 265 21.93 -1.30 3.94
CA ALA A 265 22.56 -2.36 4.73
C ALA A 265 23.23 -1.84 6.02
N LEU A 266 23.69 -0.58 6.06
CA LEU A 266 24.44 -0.01 7.19
C LEU A 266 23.54 0.71 8.20
N ALA A 267 22.44 1.32 7.78
CA ALA A 267 21.47 1.98 8.66
C ALA A 267 20.79 1.00 9.65
N PHE A 268 20.80 -0.30 9.34
CA PHE A 268 20.08 -1.31 10.12
C PHE A 268 20.88 -1.87 11.31
N SER A 269 22.22 -1.86 11.27
CA SER A 269 23.01 -2.27 12.43
C SER A 269 22.82 -1.34 13.63
N ALA A 270 22.43 -0.09 13.39
CA ALA A 270 22.12 0.88 14.45
C ALA A 270 20.73 0.68 15.08
N LEU A 271 19.77 0.08 14.34
CA LEU A 271 18.44 -0.23 14.85
C LEU A 271 18.39 -1.52 15.68
N SER A 272 19.27 -2.50 15.44
CA SER A 272 19.39 -3.67 16.33
C SER A 272 19.94 -3.32 17.72
N SER A 273 20.56 -2.15 17.89
CA SER A 273 21.09 -1.66 19.17
C SER A 273 20.20 -0.62 19.86
N ALA A 274 19.13 -0.16 19.22
CA ALA A 274 18.18 0.75 19.84
C ALA A 274 17.12 -0.08 20.59
N SER A 275 17.36 -0.32 21.88
CA SER A 275 16.30 -0.71 22.80
C SER A 275 15.20 0.35 22.76
N THR A 276 14.09 0.09 22.09
CA THR A 276 12.86 0.86 22.27
C THR A 276 12.44 0.74 23.72
N PRO A 277 12.23 1.84 24.47
CA PRO A 277 11.54 1.74 25.74
C PRO A 277 10.15 1.17 25.47
N GLU A 278 9.76 0.20 26.29
CA GLU A 278 8.42 -0.38 26.35
C GLU A 278 7.42 0.78 26.40
N SER A 279 6.75 1.01 25.28
CA SER A 279 5.76 2.05 25.16
C SER A 279 4.40 1.40 25.40
N THR A 280 3.88 1.58 26.60
CA THR A 280 2.51 1.24 27.00
C THR A 280 1.54 2.20 26.31
N TYR A 281 1.40 2.11 25.00
CA TYR A 281 0.24 2.69 24.31
C TYR A 281 -0.87 1.65 24.32
N GLU A 282 -1.80 1.78 25.25
CA GLU A 282 -3.09 1.09 25.14
C GLU A 282 -3.81 1.58 23.87
N ARG A 283 -4.21 0.61 23.04
CA ARG A 283 -5.06 0.82 21.86
C ARG A 283 -6.35 1.54 22.31
N PRO A 284 -6.79 2.64 21.65
CA PRO A 284 -8.09 3.24 21.94
C PRO A 284 -9.20 2.20 21.80
N ALA A 285 -10.12 2.15 22.77
CA ALA A 285 -11.22 1.18 22.76
C ALA A 285 -12.03 1.26 21.45
N LYS A 286 -12.45 0.08 20.94
CA LYS A 286 -13.33 -0.03 19.77
C LYS A 286 -14.57 0.86 19.97
N PRO A 287 -14.97 1.71 19.01
CA PRO A 287 -16.30 2.30 19.03
C PRO A 287 -17.33 1.15 18.96
N TYR A 288 -18.33 1.19 19.85
CA TYR A 288 -19.37 0.17 19.96
C TYR A 288 -20.08 -0.06 18.61
N GLY A 289 -20.16 -1.32 18.17
CA GLY A 289 -21.07 -1.76 17.11
C GLY A 289 -20.46 -2.18 15.75
N VAL A 290 -19.15 -2.36 15.63
CA VAL A 290 -18.52 -2.90 14.40
C VAL A 290 -18.20 -4.39 14.60
N PRO A 291 -18.78 -5.30 13.80
CA PRO A 291 -18.40 -6.72 13.80
C PRO A 291 -16.89 -6.93 13.55
N ASP A 292 -16.33 -8.03 14.05
CA ASP A 292 -14.95 -8.44 13.79
C ASP A 292 -14.79 -8.88 12.33
N ASP A 293 -14.65 -7.90 11.44
CA ASP A 293 -14.15 -8.13 10.09
C ASP A 293 -12.63 -8.30 10.16
N VAL A 294 -12.16 -9.42 9.61
CA VAL A 294 -10.77 -9.88 9.55
C VAL A 294 -9.86 -8.75 9.08
N ASP A 295 -9.00 -8.24 9.97
CA ASP A 295 -7.99 -7.25 9.60
C ASP A 295 -6.89 -7.96 8.80
N GLU A 296 -7.00 -7.89 7.47
CA GLU A 296 -6.13 -8.61 6.54
C GLU A 296 -4.64 -8.26 6.70
N PHE A 297 -4.33 -7.09 7.28
CA PHE A 297 -2.95 -6.69 7.59
C PHE A 297 -2.64 -6.63 9.09
N ALA A 298 -3.51 -7.14 9.97
CA ALA A 298 -3.19 -7.31 11.38
C ALA A 298 -2.16 -8.43 11.58
N ASP A 299 -1.29 -8.25 12.59
CA ASP A 299 -0.38 -9.32 13.00
C ASP A 299 -1.21 -10.45 13.65
N PRO A 300 -1.22 -11.68 13.09
CA PRO A 300 -1.97 -12.79 13.66
C PRO A 300 -1.52 -13.16 15.08
N ARG A 301 -0.32 -12.74 15.51
CA ARG A 301 0.22 -12.99 16.86
C ARG A 301 -0.37 -12.06 17.92
N GLU A 302 -0.94 -10.92 17.53
CA GLU A 302 -1.55 -9.99 18.49
C GLU A 302 -3.02 -10.34 18.77
N ASP A 303 -3.70 -11.02 17.84
CA ASP A 303 -5.12 -11.41 17.96
C ASP A 303 -5.34 -12.59 18.92
N SER A 304 -4.34 -13.45 19.12
CA SER A 304 -4.42 -14.60 20.03
C SER A 304 -4.35 -14.24 21.53
N SER A 305 -4.24 -12.95 21.88
CA SER A 305 -3.98 -12.49 23.25
C SER A 305 -5.22 -12.06 24.04
N GLN A 306 -6.43 -12.09 23.47
CA GLN A 306 -7.64 -11.56 24.11
C GLN A 306 -8.76 -12.56 24.40
N GLU A 307 -8.57 -13.86 24.14
CA GLU A 307 -9.60 -14.88 24.40
C GLU A 307 -9.24 -15.88 25.52
N GLU A 308 -8.59 -15.45 26.62
CA GLU A 308 -8.55 -16.28 27.83
C GLU A 308 -8.67 -15.38 29.08
N GLY A 309 -9.87 -15.29 29.67
CA GLY A 309 -10.08 -14.55 30.91
C GLY A 309 -11.54 -14.47 31.38
N GLU A 310 -11.92 -15.45 32.21
CA GLU A 310 -12.96 -15.38 33.27
C GLU A 310 -14.42 -15.14 32.86
N LEU A 311 -15.13 -16.26 32.71
CA LEU A 311 -16.53 -16.40 33.11
C LEU A 311 -16.65 -16.06 34.61
N ASP A 312 -17.31 -14.95 34.94
CA ASP A 312 -17.90 -14.80 36.27
C ASP A 312 -19.39 -14.41 36.18
N VAL A 313 -20.17 -15.13 36.96
CA VAL A 313 -21.62 -15.13 37.03
C VAL A 313 -22.03 -14.12 38.08
N MET A 314 -22.90 -13.14 37.79
CA MET A 314 -23.76 -12.53 38.82
C MET A 314 -24.98 -11.76 38.27
N GLN A 315 -26.13 -12.44 38.43
CA GLN A 315 -27.43 -11.98 38.94
C GLN A 315 -28.12 -10.71 38.43
N GLU A 316 -29.34 -10.98 37.94
CA GLU A 316 -30.50 -10.10 37.78
C GLU A 316 -30.74 -9.19 39.00
N ASN A 317 -31.09 -7.93 38.73
CA ASN A 317 -32.04 -7.23 39.60
C ASN A 317 -32.86 -6.21 38.79
N ASP A 318 -34.18 -6.36 38.87
CA ASP A 318 -35.21 -5.54 38.27
C ASP A 318 -35.23 -4.10 38.80
N GLY A 319 -35.58 -3.14 37.94
CA GLY A 319 -35.65 -1.73 38.30
C GLY A 319 -36.29 -0.81 37.26
N ASN A 320 -37.57 -1.05 36.99
CA ASN A 320 -38.62 -0.18 36.45
C ASN A 320 -38.31 1.33 36.17
N GLY A 321 -38.69 1.82 34.97
CA GLY A 321 -38.80 3.25 34.67
C GLY A 321 -39.20 3.54 33.21
N GLU A 322 -40.43 4.02 33.02
CA GLU A 322 -41.16 4.20 31.75
C GLU A 322 -40.64 5.29 30.78
N ALA A 323 -41.15 5.17 29.56
CA ALA A 323 -40.93 5.93 28.33
C ALA A 323 -41.23 7.44 28.40
N VAL A 324 -40.52 8.22 27.56
CA VAL A 324 -41.11 9.35 26.80
C VAL A 324 -40.48 9.45 25.41
N VAL A 325 -41.35 9.41 24.40
CA VAL A 325 -41.09 9.64 22.98
C VAL A 325 -41.24 11.14 22.67
N GLY A 326 -40.36 11.68 21.81
CA GLY A 326 -40.69 12.80 20.93
C GLY A 326 -39.81 14.04 21.07
N GLY A 327 -39.14 14.41 19.97
CA GLY A 327 -38.45 15.69 19.87
C GLY A 327 -37.66 15.86 18.57
N VAL A 328 -38.37 16.12 17.47
CA VAL A 328 -37.82 16.68 16.22
C VAL A 328 -37.24 18.06 16.51
N TRP A 329 -35.96 18.29 16.19
CA TRP A 329 -35.39 19.63 16.07
C TRP A 329 -34.50 19.68 14.82
N ASP A 330 -35.05 20.30 13.77
CA ASP A 330 -34.28 21.01 12.77
C ASP A 330 -33.44 22.09 13.46
N ALA A 331 -32.14 22.13 13.17
CA ALA A 331 -31.31 23.31 13.44
C ALA A 331 -30.26 23.45 12.33
N ALA A 332 -30.55 24.44 11.48
CA ALA A 332 -29.71 25.22 10.59
C ALA A 332 -28.20 24.93 10.59
N MET A 333 -27.73 24.61 9.37
CA MET A 333 -26.39 24.94 8.89
C MET A 333 -26.13 26.44 9.06
N ASP A 334 -25.19 26.80 9.93
CA ASP A 334 -24.37 28.00 9.82
C ASP A 334 -23.12 27.78 10.66
N GLY A 335 -21.99 27.57 9.99
CA GLY A 335 -20.68 27.36 10.60
C GLY A 335 -19.61 27.55 9.54
N GLU A 336 -19.06 28.76 9.51
CA GLU A 336 -17.93 29.17 8.68
C GLU A 336 -16.76 28.19 8.86
N PHE A 337 -16.25 27.65 7.75
CA PHE A 337 -14.97 26.93 7.75
C PHE A 337 -13.86 27.98 7.90
N GLU A 338 -13.32 28.13 9.11
CA GLU A 338 -12.04 28.81 9.30
C GLU A 338 -10.91 27.94 8.70
N GLU A 339 -10.39 28.34 7.54
CA GLU A 339 -9.07 27.93 7.05
C GLU A 339 -8.01 28.76 7.80
N GLY A 340 -7.36 28.17 8.81
CA GLY A 340 -6.22 28.80 9.48
C GLY A 340 -5.48 27.86 10.45
N ASP A 341 -4.15 27.86 10.37
CA ASP A 341 -3.16 27.40 11.37
C ASP A 341 -2.67 25.94 11.45
N ASP A 342 -3.07 25.02 10.57
CA ASP A 342 -2.59 23.62 10.62
C ASP A 342 -1.29 23.33 9.82
N VAL A 343 -0.66 24.38 9.27
CA VAL A 343 0.58 24.26 8.48
C VAL A 343 1.82 24.25 9.38
N ASP A 344 1.82 25.03 10.45
CA ASP A 344 3.01 25.23 11.28
C ASP A 344 3.32 24.02 12.16
N ALA A 345 2.32 23.38 12.76
CA ALA A 345 2.51 22.16 13.56
C ALA A 345 3.09 21.01 12.71
N TYR A 346 2.66 20.89 11.46
CA TYR A 346 3.14 19.83 10.57
C TYR A 346 4.61 20.02 10.15
N LEU A 347 5.08 21.26 10.00
CA LEU A 347 6.44 21.56 9.53
C LEU A 347 7.45 21.66 10.66
N TYR A 348 7.00 22.08 11.84
CA TYR A 348 7.82 22.24 13.03
C TYR A 348 7.29 21.27 14.07
N GLY A 349 7.79 20.03 14.03
CA GLY A 349 7.58 19.07 15.11
C GLY A 349 7.88 19.76 16.44
N ASP A 350 6.90 19.74 17.33
CA ASP A 350 6.82 20.62 18.50
C ASP A 350 8.15 20.63 19.26
N GLY A 351 8.87 21.74 19.09
CA GLY A 351 10.08 22.04 19.83
C GLY A 351 9.68 22.54 21.20
N GLY A 352 9.44 21.63 22.14
CA GLY A 352 9.05 22.01 23.50
C GLY A 352 9.30 20.92 24.53
N GLY A 353 10.43 21.06 25.26
CA GLY A 353 10.61 20.54 26.62
C GLY A 353 11.31 19.21 26.76
#